data_AF-A0A4Q7F2U4-F1
#
_entry.id   AF-A0A4Q7F2U4-F1
#
_cell.length_a   1.000
_cell.length_b   1.000
_cell.length_c   1.000
_cell.angle_alpha   90.00
_cell.angle_beta   90.00
_cell.angle_gamma   90.00
#
_symmetry.space_group_name_H-M   'P 1'
#
loop_
_entity.id
_entity.type
_entity.pdbx_description
1 polymer ?
#
loop_
_entity_poly.entity_id
_entity_poly.type
_entity_poly.pdbx_seq_one_letter_code
_entity_poly.pdbx_strand_id
1 'polypeptide(L)'
;PPPAPTVAAAPPAPSPPPAPAPAPAPVQAAAATPAPATAPTRDLNSPLGVWLTEEKEGKVRIEQCGTNLCGYSVDSKSNQNGEQVLINMKPGKDQKWSGRILDPNSGSTYDSTIAMKGTDRLRVQGCAFGGMFCGGQTWTRVN
;
A
#
# COMPACT_ATOMS: atom_id res chain seq x y z
N PRO A 1 -10.05 37.47 28.79
CA PRO A 1 -10.50 36.26 28.05
C PRO A 1 -9.34 35.69 27.23
N PRO A 2 -8.83 34.49 27.53
CA PRO A 2 -7.96 33.78 26.60
C PRO A 2 -8.82 33.05 25.55
N PRO A 3 -8.48 33.13 24.25
CA PRO A 3 -9.19 32.38 23.21
C PRO A 3 -8.86 30.88 23.28
N ALA A 4 -9.88 30.05 23.04
CA ALA A 4 -9.79 28.59 22.96
C ALA A 4 -8.93 28.14 21.75
N PRO A 5 -8.21 27.00 21.86
CA PRO A 5 -7.47 26.44 20.73
C PRO A 5 -8.45 25.87 19.68
N THR A 6 -8.44 26.48 18.50
CA THR A 6 -9.10 25.97 17.29
C THR A 6 -8.34 24.74 16.79
N VAL A 7 -8.97 23.57 16.90
CA VAL A 7 -8.46 22.34 16.29
C VAL A 7 -8.73 22.43 14.78
N ALA A 8 -7.66 22.48 14.00
CA ALA A 8 -7.71 22.59 12.55
C ALA A 8 -8.38 21.35 11.92
N ALA A 9 -9.38 21.60 11.08
CA ALA A 9 -10.00 20.61 10.23
C ALA A 9 -8.98 20.05 9.23
N ALA A 10 -8.92 18.73 9.09
CA ALA A 10 -8.12 18.07 8.07
C ALA A 10 -8.62 18.43 6.66
N PRO A 11 -7.74 18.57 5.66
CA PRO A 11 -8.14 18.86 4.29
C PRO A 11 -8.94 17.69 3.68
N PRO A 12 -9.90 17.97 2.78
CA PRO A 12 -10.68 16.93 2.10
C PRO A 12 -9.80 16.13 1.13
N ALA A 13 -10.02 14.81 1.07
CA ALA A 13 -9.36 13.92 0.14
C ALA A 13 -9.71 14.28 -1.33
N PRO A 14 -8.78 14.12 -2.29
CA PRO A 14 -9.07 14.35 -3.70
C PRO A 14 -10.03 13.29 -4.25
N SER A 15 -10.99 13.73 -5.05
CA SER A 15 -12.00 12.87 -5.70
C SER A 15 -11.37 11.92 -6.74
N PRO A 16 -11.92 10.71 -6.94
CA PRO A 16 -11.43 9.79 -7.97
C PRO A 16 -11.68 10.35 -9.38
N PRO A 17 -10.77 10.12 -10.34
CA PRO A 17 -10.96 10.56 -11.72
C PRO A 17 -12.12 9.81 -12.40
N PRO A 18 -12.84 10.47 -13.33
CA PRO A 18 -13.99 9.88 -14.01
C PRO A 18 -13.56 8.79 -15.00
N ALA A 19 -14.33 7.70 -15.07
CA ALA A 19 -14.13 6.64 -16.05
C ALA A 19 -14.39 7.14 -17.49
N PRO A 20 -13.56 6.79 -18.48
CA PRO A 20 -13.79 7.18 -19.87
C PRO A 20 -14.84 6.27 -20.54
N ALA A 21 -15.86 6.88 -21.14
CA ALA A 21 -16.86 6.25 -22.03
C ALA A 21 -16.39 6.29 -23.52
N PRO A 22 -16.99 5.50 -24.44
CA PRO A 22 -16.34 5.09 -25.68
C PRO A 22 -16.59 5.98 -26.92
N ALA A 23 -15.58 5.94 -27.82
CA ALA A 23 -15.54 6.15 -29.28
C ALA A 23 -15.63 7.57 -29.90
N PRO A 24 -14.65 7.94 -30.77
CA PRO A 24 -14.77 9.02 -31.77
C PRO A 24 -14.94 8.47 -33.21
N ALA A 25 -15.41 9.31 -34.13
CA ALA A 25 -15.27 9.10 -35.59
C ALA A 25 -15.20 10.48 -36.30
N PRO A 26 -14.64 10.61 -37.52
CA PRO A 26 -13.21 10.87 -37.71
C PRO A 26 -12.94 12.06 -38.65
N VAL A 27 -11.76 12.69 -38.56
CA VAL A 27 -11.16 13.41 -39.70
C VAL A 27 -9.66 13.08 -39.77
N GLN A 28 -9.27 12.54 -40.92
CA GLN A 28 -7.94 12.01 -41.22
C GLN A 28 -6.96 13.13 -41.60
N ALA A 29 -5.74 13.10 -41.06
CA ALA A 29 -4.55 13.64 -41.72
C ALA A 29 -3.28 13.02 -41.11
N ALA A 30 -2.41 12.51 -41.99
CA ALA A 30 -1.03 12.03 -41.78
C ALA A 30 -0.84 10.83 -40.81
N ALA A 31 -0.43 9.69 -41.37
CA ALA A 31 -0.03 8.51 -40.62
C ALA A 31 1.27 8.76 -39.82
N ALA A 32 1.14 9.18 -38.57
CA ALA A 32 2.14 8.96 -37.55
C ALA A 32 1.89 7.57 -36.94
N THR A 33 2.88 6.69 -36.98
CA THR A 33 2.88 5.44 -36.20
C THR A 33 2.58 5.79 -34.73
N PRO A 34 1.56 5.22 -34.10
CA PRO A 34 1.34 5.44 -32.67
C PRO A 34 2.55 4.89 -31.91
N ALA A 35 3.25 5.76 -31.20
CA ALA A 35 4.25 5.34 -30.22
C ALA A 35 3.55 4.42 -29.20
N PRO A 36 4.18 3.31 -28.76
CA PRO A 36 3.58 2.44 -27.77
C PRO A 36 3.32 3.26 -26.51
N ALA A 37 2.07 3.31 -26.07
CA ALA A 37 1.73 3.82 -24.76
C ALA A 37 2.53 3.02 -23.74
N THR A 38 3.42 3.70 -23.02
CA THR A 38 4.14 3.12 -21.89
C THR A 38 3.08 2.64 -20.92
N ALA A 39 2.87 1.31 -20.87
CA ALA A 39 2.14 0.70 -19.78
C ALA A 39 2.75 1.22 -18.47
N PRO A 40 1.97 1.43 -17.38
CA PRO A 40 2.57 1.74 -16.09
C PRO A 40 3.53 0.59 -15.79
N THR A 41 4.84 0.86 -15.92
CA THR A 41 5.87 -0.02 -15.42
C THR A 41 5.51 -0.19 -13.96
N ARG A 42 4.99 -1.37 -13.60
CA ARG A 42 4.92 -1.74 -12.19
C ARG A 42 6.34 -1.62 -11.72
N ASP A 43 6.59 -0.61 -10.90
CA ASP A 43 7.87 -0.45 -10.24
C ASP A 43 8.14 -1.76 -9.50
N LEU A 44 9.03 -2.54 -10.08
CA LEU A 44 9.50 -3.82 -9.54
C LEU A 44 10.06 -3.64 -8.11
N ASN A 45 10.50 -2.41 -7.83
CA ASN A 45 10.98 -1.91 -6.56
C ASN A 45 9.90 -1.25 -5.68
N SER A 46 8.64 -1.30 -6.08
CA SER A 46 7.54 -0.75 -5.28
C SER A 46 6.97 -1.81 -4.35
N PRO A 47 6.73 -1.50 -3.07
CA PRO A 47 6.11 -2.44 -2.12
C PRO A 47 4.62 -2.67 -2.43
N LEU A 48 4.09 -2.08 -3.50
CA LEU A 48 2.70 -2.20 -3.90
C LEU A 48 2.42 -3.53 -4.57
N GLY A 49 1.27 -4.12 -4.26
CA GLY A 49 0.84 -5.40 -4.79
C GLY A 49 0.42 -6.38 -3.71
N VAL A 50 0.24 -7.63 -4.10
CA VAL A 50 -0.15 -8.72 -3.20
C VAL A 50 1.10 -9.45 -2.72
N TRP A 51 1.19 -9.63 -1.41
CA TRP A 51 2.31 -10.25 -0.73
C TRP A 51 1.82 -11.46 0.06
N LEU A 52 2.55 -12.56 -0.03
CA LEU A 52 2.30 -13.77 0.73
C LEU A 52 3.12 -13.72 2.02
N THR A 53 2.50 -13.93 3.17
CA THR A 53 3.19 -14.00 4.45
C THR A 53 4.00 -15.30 4.59
N GLU A 54 5.06 -15.30 5.41
CA GLU A 54 6.03 -16.41 5.51
C GLU A 54 5.38 -17.70 6.02
N GLU A 55 4.43 -17.58 6.94
CA GLU A 55 3.71 -18.72 7.56
C GLU A 55 2.54 -19.25 6.71
N LYS A 56 2.37 -18.77 5.47
CA LYS A 56 1.18 -19.01 4.64
C LYS A 56 -0.14 -18.62 5.32
N GLU A 57 -0.09 -17.79 6.36
CA GLU A 57 -1.26 -17.30 7.07
C GLU A 57 -2.20 -16.48 6.17
N GLY A 58 -1.68 -15.86 5.10
CA GLY A 58 -2.54 -15.20 4.14
C GLY A 58 -1.81 -14.37 3.10
N LYS A 59 -2.61 -13.80 2.19
CA LYS A 59 -2.18 -12.77 1.24
C LYS A 59 -2.49 -11.41 1.85
N VAL A 60 -1.59 -10.45 1.72
CA VAL A 60 -1.78 -9.06 2.14
C VAL A 60 -1.58 -8.17 0.92
N ARG A 61 -2.58 -7.35 0.60
CA ARG A 61 -2.49 -6.38 -0.49
C ARG A 61 -2.02 -5.04 0.06
N ILE A 62 -0.87 -4.58 -0.39
CA ILE A 62 -0.33 -3.26 -0.06
C ILE A 62 -0.71 -2.29 -1.18
N GLU A 63 -1.37 -1.21 -0.80
CA GLU A 63 -1.87 -0.17 -1.68
C GLU A 63 -1.47 1.22 -1.15
N GLN A 64 -1.37 2.19 -2.06
CA GLN A 64 -1.18 3.59 -1.69
C GLN A 64 -2.50 4.16 -1.17
N CYS A 65 -2.51 4.68 0.06
CA CYS A 65 -3.64 5.36 0.68
C CYS A 65 -3.31 6.86 0.86
N GLY A 66 -3.08 7.54 -0.26
CA GLY A 66 -2.57 8.91 -0.31
C GLY A 66 -1.05 8.93 -0.36
N THR A 67 -0.41 9.64 0.58
CA THR A 67 1.06 9.71 0.70
C THR A 67 1.67 8.56 1.53
N ASN A 68 0.83 7.75 2.18
CA ASN A 68 1.23 6.59 2.97
C ASN A 68 0.82 5.30 2.27
N LEU A 69 1.36 4.18 2.74
CA LEU A 69 0.92 2.85 2.34
C LEU A 69 -0.05 2.27 3.37
N CYS A 70 -1.01 1.52 2.87
CA CYS A 70 -1.96 0.76 3.65
C CYS A 70 -1.93 -0.68 3.16
N GLY A 71 -2.09 -1.62 4.09
CA GLY A 71 -2.06 -3.05 3.79
C GLY A 71 -3.35 -3.68 4.28
N TYR A 72 -3.98 -4.50 3.45
CA TYR A 72 -5.24 -5.17 3.75
C TYR A 72 -5.06 -6.68 3.62
N SER A 73 -5.67 -7.46 4.50
CA SER A 73 -5.73 -8.91 4.32
C SER A 73 -6.56 -9.24 3.08
N VAL A 74 -6.12 -10.24 2.31
CA VAL A 74 -6.81 -10.68 1.10
C VAL A 74 -7.38 -12.05 1.37
N ASP A 75 -8.70 -12.17 1.21
CA ASP A 75 -9.37 -13.45 1.36
C ASP A 75 -8.93 -14.41 0.25
N SER A 76 -8.60 -15.65 0.61
CA SER A 76 -8.08 -16.62 -0.37
C SER A 76 -9.16 -17.15 -1.32
N LYS A 77 -10.44 -17.11 -0.93
CA LYS A 77 -11.55 -17.63 -1.74
C LYS A 77 -12.08 -16.58 -2.72
N SER A 78 -12.11 -15.33 -2.30
CA SER A 78 -12.75 -14.22 -3.02
C SER A 78 -11.77 -13.14 -3.50
N ASN A 79 -10.49 -13.20 -3.07
CA ASN A 79 -9.47 -12.18 -3.36
C ASN A 79 -9.92 -10.74 -3.07
N GLN A 80 -10.85 -10.60 -2.13
CA GLN A 80 -11.35 -9.33 -1.64
C GLN A 80 -10.44 -8.81 -0.51
N ASN A 81 -10.32 -7.49 -0.39
CA ASN A 81 -9.68 -6.88 0.77
C ASN A 81 -10.61 -6.99 1.98
N GLY A 82 -10.09 -7.56 3.05
CA GLY A 82 -10.73 -7.58 4.36
C GLY A 82 -10.18 -6.46 5.25
N GLU A 83 -9.71 -6.86 6.43
CA GLU A 83 -9.26 -5.92 7.46
C GLU A 83 -7.97 -5.18 7.05
N GLN A 84 -7.85 -3.93 7.49
CA GLN A 84 -6.62 -3.17 7.36
C GLN A 84 -5.59 -3.65 8.39
N VAL A 85 -4.54 -4.29 7.91
CA VAL A 85 -3.43 -4.80 8.74
C VAL A 85 -2.31 -3.75 8.85
N LEU A 86 -1.98 -3.03 7.78
CA LEU A 86 -0.94 -1.97 7.82
C LEU A 86 -1.59 -0.59 7.77
N ILE A 87 -1.27 0.25 8.74
CA ILE A 87 -1.83 1.58 8.94
C ILE A 87 -0.73 2.64 8.81
N ASN A 88 -0.97 3.63 7.95
CA ASN A 88 -0.14 4.83 7.79
C ASN A 88 1.36 4.52 7.64
N MET A 89 1.70 3.59 6.74
CA MET A 89 3.09 3.26 6.46
C MET A 89 3.74 4.39 5.68
N LYS A 90 4.51 5.21 6.40
CA LYS A 90 5.20 6.36 5.85
C LYS A 90 6.42 5.91 5.06
N PRO A 91 6.57 6.35 3.80
CA PRO A 91 7.80 6.11 3.04
C PRO A 91 8.99 6.79 3.71
N GLY A 92 10.03 6.00 3.95
CA GLY A 92 11.33 6.42 4.42
C GLY A 92 12.39 6.33 3.32
N LYS A 93 13.65 6.30 3.75
CA LYS A 93 14.80 6.11 2.85
C LYS A 93 15.06 4.63 2.63
N ASP A 94 15.72 4.28 1.52
CA ASP A 94 16.18 2.92 1.23
C ASP A 94 15.06 1.87 1.14
N GLN A 95 13.92 2.23 0.55
CA GLN A 95 12.74 1.35 0.43
C GLN A 95 12.31 0.77 1.79
N LYS A 96 12.34 1.61 2.83
CA LYS A 96 11.73 1.31 4.13
C LYS A 96 10.48 2.15 4.32
N TRP A 97 9.50 1.57 5.01
CA TRP A 97 8.32 2.28 5.46
C TRP A 97 8.13 2.00 6.94
N SER A 98 7.76 3.02 7.69
CA SER A 98 7.48 2.90 9.12
C SER A 98 6.05 3.34 9.37
N GLY A 99 5.34 2.56 10.16
CA GLY A 99 3.95 2.81 10.47
C GLY A 99 3.52 1.90 11.59
N ARG A 100 2.26 1.48 11.53
CA ARG A 100 1.70 0.60 12.54
C ARG A 100 1.01 -0.61 11.91
N ILE A 101 1.03 -1.74 12.59
CA ILE A 101 0.25 -2.93 12.27
C ILE A 101 -0.93 -3.01 13.23
N LEU A 102 -2.13 -3.17 12.71
CA LEU A 102 -3.31 -3.56 13.47
C LEU A 102 -3.42 -5.08 13.43
N ASP A 103 -3.50 -5.70 14.61
CA ASP A 103 -3.88 -7.09 14.73
C ASP A 103 -5.41 -7.19 14.71
N PRO A 104 -6.03 -7.81 13.68
CA PRO A 104 -7.49 -7.93 13.58
C PRO A 104 -8.09 -8.84 14.67
N ASN A 105 -7.28 -9.74 15.24
CA ASN A 105 -7.76 -10.69 16.25
C ASN A 105 -7.99 -10.00 17.61
N SER A 106 -7.08 -9.12 18.01
CA SER A 106 -7.11 -8.40 19.29
C SER A 106 -7.58 -6.94 19.16
N GLY A 107 -7.60 -6.38 17.94
CA GLY A 107 -7.83 -4.95 17.70
C GLY A 107 -6.68 -4.05 18.17
N SER A 108 -5.54 -4.62 18.58
CA SER A 108 -4.40 -3.86 19.09
C SER A 108 -3.50 -3.39 17.95
N THR A 109 -2.95 -2.18 18.09
CA THR A 109 -2.06 -1.58 17.10
C THR A 109 -0.61 -1.56 17.62
N TYR A 110 0.33 -2.03 16.81
CA TYR A 110 1.76 -2.16 17.14
C TYR A 110 2.65 -1.40 16.16
N ASP A 111 3.79 -0.90 16.61
CA ASP A 111 4.76 -0.28 15.71
C ASP A 111 5.40 -1.33 14.80
N SER A 112 5.41 -1.02 13.51
CA SER A 112 5.86 -1.91 12.46
C SER A 112 6.69 -1.15 11.43
N THR A 113 7.71 -1.82 10.92
CA THR A 113 8.55 -1.32 9.85
C THR A 113 8.61 -2.35 8.74
N ILE A 114 8.28 -1.92 7.53
CA ILE A 114 8.44 -2.66 6.29
C ILE A 114 9.72 -2.23 5.57
N ALA A 115 10.39 -3.16 4.93
CA ALA A 115 11.59 -2.91 4.14
C ALA A 115 11.60 -3.81 2.91
N MET A 116 11.75 -3.27 1.71
CA MET A 116 12.03 -4.11 0.54
C MET A 116 13.42 -4.73 0.68
N LYS A 117 13.48 -6.05 0.57
CA LYS A 117 14.74 -6.82 0.54
C LYS A 117 15.15 -7.21 -0.87
N GLY A 118 14.27 -7.03 -1.84
CA GLY A 118 14.49 -7.23 -3.26
C GLY A 118 13.18 -7.00 -4.00
N THR A 119 13.16 -7.33 -5.28
CA THR A 119 12.02 -7.13 -6.19
C THR A 119 10.75 -7.85 -5.75
N ASP A 120 10.94 -9.05 -5.18
CA ASP A 120 9.86 -9.97 -4.79
C ASP A 120 9.89 -10.35 -3.31
N ARG A 121 10.72 -9.67 -2.50
CA ARG A 121 10.84 -9.95 -1.06
C ARG A 121 10.66 -8.69 -0.23
N LEU A 122 9.66 -8.70 0.64
CA LEU A 122 9.34 -7.62 1.55
C LEU A 122 9.52 -8.11 2.99
N ARG A 123 10.38 -7.45 3.75
CA ARG A 123 10.59 -7.78 5.16
C ARG A 123 9.70 -6.89 6.01
N VAL A 124 8.82 -7.51 6.78
CA VAL A 124 7.92 -6.85 7.73
C VAL A 124 8.42 -7.16 9.13
N GLN A 125 8.79 -6.13 9.89
CA GLN A 125 9.20 -6.29 11.29
C GLN A 125 8.20 -5.58 12.19
N GLY A 126 7.55 -6.34 13.07
CA GLY A 126 6.76 -5.80 14.17
C GLY A 126 7.59 -5.87 15.45
N CYS A 127 7.66 -4.79 16.23
CA CYS A 127 8.29 -4.82 17.55
C CYS A 127 7.21 -4.72 18.62
N ALA A 128 7.00 -5.79 19.37
CA ALA A 128 6.11 -5.77 20.53
C ALA A 128 6.91 -5.42 21.80
N PHE A 129 6.38 -4.50 22.62
CA PHE A 129 6.78 -4.15 24.00
C PHE A 129 8.30 -4.23 24.34
N GLY A 130 8.99 -3.08 24.39
CA GLY A 130 10.31 -2.97 25.04
C GLY A 130 11.54 -3.24 24.18
N GLY A 131 11.40 -3.32 22.84
CA GLY A 131 12.53 -3.26 21.90
C GLY A 131 13.40 -4.52 21.78
N MET A 132 13.13 -5.58 22.58
CA MET A 132 13.93 -6.82 22.57
C MET A 132 13.33 -7.93 21.68
N PHE A 133 12.03 -7.88 21.35
CA PHE A 133 11.35 -8.88 20.53
C PHE A 133 10.76 -8.26 19.25
N CYS A 134 11.65 -7.93 18.32
CA CYS A 134 11.27 -7.49 16.97
C CYS A 134 11.13 -8.71 16.05
N GLY A 135 10.02 -9.42 16.17
CA GLY A 135 9.64 -10.49 15.26
C GLY A 135 9.53 -9.96 13.83
N GLY A 136 10.17 -10.64 12.88
CA GLY A 136 10.21 -10.22 11.49
C GLY A 136 9.83 -11.35 10.55
N GLN A 137 8.89 -11.09 9.66
CA GLN A 137 8.45 -12.02 8.62
C GLN A 137 8.96 -11.54 7.26
N THR A 138 9.42 -12.45 6.41
CA THR A 138 9.73 -12.12 5.02
C THR A 138 8.57 -12.53 4.12
N TRP A 139 7.85 -11.55 3.62
CA TRP A 139 6.78 -11.76 2.67
C TRP A 139 7.34 -11.90 1.25
N THR A 140 6.70 -12.76 0.48
CA THR A 140 7.06 -13.02 -0.92
C THR A 140 6.00 -12.44 -1.83
N ARG A 141 6.39 -11.75 -2.90
CA ARG A 141 5.44 -11.19 -3.85
C ARG A 141 4.66 -12.31 -4.53
N VAL A 142 3.34 -12.14 -4.62
CA VAL A 142 2.47 -13.01 -5.43
C VAL A 142 2.35 -12.36 -6.79
N ASN A 143 2.76 -13.08 -7.83
CA ASN A 143 2.70 -12.65 -9.23
C ASN A 143 1.57 -13.35 -9.99
#